data_AF-A0A954TGM9-F1
#
_entry.id   AF-A0A954TGM9-F1
#
_cell.length_a   1.000
_cell.length_b   1.000
_cell.length_c   1.000
_cell.angle_alpha   90.00
_cell.angle_beta   90.00
_cell.angle_gamma   90.00
#
_symmetry.space_group_name_H-M   'P 1'
#
loop_
_entity.id
_entity.type
_entity.pdbx_description
1 polymer ?
#
loop_
_entity_poly.entity_id
_entity_poly.type
_entity_poly.pdbx_seq_one_letter_code
_entity_poly.pdbx_strand_id
1 'polypeptide(L)'
;MMQRIFIDATYTLASGKNSGIERVVRSLLRESSLLGQAGDIPMPQLVFSHNEKFYEVDARLLAEFSRTSAMHANVLGSMPPGYRGLASGLCRLSGSRKLRKWLLPQAGHLGIFKLPHSLREAAIRRRLGRQHTPLQFAPGDLLLLPDAYWVNRLRSNVWPAAAEARAQGSWIA
;
A
#
# COMPACT_ATOMS: atom_id res chain seq x y z
N MET A 1 0.65 -25.38 17.13
CA MET A 1 -0.69 -24.82 16.89
C MET A 1 -0.49 -23.39 16.41
N MET A 2 -1.13 -22.98 15.32
CA MET A 2 -0.93 -21.64 14.75
C MET A 2 -1.60 -20.58 15.63
N GLN A 3 -0.86 -19.58 16.10
CA GLN A 3 -1.38 -18.59 17.07
C GLN A 3 -1.97 -17.36 16.41
N ARG A 4 -1.28 -16.80 15.41
CA ARG A 4 -1.72 -15.59 14.67
C ARG A 4 -1.38 -15.73 13.20
N ILE A 5 -2.16 -15.05 12.35
CA ILE A 5 -1.93 -14.97 10.91
C ILE A 5 -1.76 -13.50 10.54
N PHE A 6 -0.67 -13.20 9.84
CA PHE A 6 -0.34 -11.89 9.32
C PHE A 6 -0.27 -11.94 7.80
N ILE A 7 -0.78 -10.90 7.14
CA ILE A 7 -0.76 -10.76 5.68
C ILE A 7 -0.07 -9.45 5.34
N ASP A 8 1.06 -9.53 4.64
CA ASP A 8 1.72 -8.35 4.08
C ASP A 8 0.81 -7.68 3.06
N ALA A 9 0.66 -6.38 3.24
CA ALA A 9 -0.05 -5.49 2.33
C ALA A 9 0.77 -4.22 2.06
N THR A 10 2.09 -4.23 2.28
CA THR A 10 2.98 -3.09 2.08
C THR A 10 2.78 -2.43 0.71
N TYR A 11 2.81 -3.20 -0.37
CA TYR A 11 2.61 -2.67 -1.70
C TYR A 11 1.15 -2.28 -1.92
N THR A 12 0.24 -3.17 -1.51
CA THR A 12 -1.20 -2.99 -1.71
C THR A 12 -1.72 -1.69 -1.09
N LEU A 13 -1.24 -1.35 0.10
CA LEU A 13 -1.61 -0.15 0.83
C LEU A 13 -0.98 1.11 0.22
N ALA A 14 0.28 1.05 -0.21
CA ALA A 14 1.01 2.22 -0.71
C ALA A 14 0.67 2.57 -2.17
N SER A 15 0.40 1.57 -3.01
CA SER A 15 0.23 1.70 -4.46
C SER A 15 -1.11 2.33 -4.83
N GLY A 16 -2.18 2.00 -4.11
CA GLY A 16 -3.53 2.51 -4.37
C GLY A 16 -4.06 2.21 -5.77
N LYS A 17 -3.56 1.15 -6.40
CA LYS A 17 -4.04 0.68 -7.70
C LYS A 17 -5.08 -0.43 -7.50
N ASN A 18 -5.60 -0.93 -8.62
CA ASN A 18 -6.41 -2.15 -8.70
C ASN A 18 -5.71 -3.20 -9.60
N SER A 19 -4.39 -3.34 -9.41
CA SER A 19 -3.56 -4.34 -10.06
C SER A 19 -3.94 -5.77 -9.67
N GLY A 20 -3.39 -6.75 -10.38
CA GLY A 20 -3.63 -8.16 -10.09
C GLY A 20 -3.24 -8.53 -8.66
N ILE A 21 -2.08 -8.05 -8.18
CA ILE A 21 -1.61 -8.40 -6.83
C ILE A 21 -2.50 -7.80 -5.72
N GLU A 22 -2.92 -6.54 -5.86
CA GLU A 22 -3.83 -5.93 -4.87
C GLU A 22 -5.16 -6.69 -4.80
N ARG A 23 -5.65 -7.23 -5.93
CA ARG A 23 -6.84 -8.10 -5.94
C ARG A 23 -6.59 -9.41 -5.20
N VAL A 24 -5.40 -10.01 -5.33
CA VAL A 24 -5.03 -11.21 -4.57
C VAL A 24 -4.99 -10.92 -3.08
N VAL A 25 -4.30 -9.85 -2.64
CA VAL A 25 -4.23 -9.49 -1.20
C VAL A 25 -5.61 -9.22 -0.62
N ARG A 26 -6.47 -8.48 -1.34
CA ARG A 26 -7.84 -8.20 -0.89
C ARG A 26 -8.71 -9.45 -0.83
N SER A 27 -8.62 -10.34 -1.82
CA SER A 27 -9.34 -11.61 -1.80
C SER A 27 -8.83 -12.49 -0.67
N LEU A 28 -7.51 -12.63 -0.52
CA LEU A 28 -6.90 -13.40 0.57
C LEU A 28 -7.40 -12.92 1.92
N LEU A 29 -7.36 -11.61 2.19
CA LEU A 29 -7.87 -11.04 3.43
C LEU A 29 -9.37 -11.33 3.62
N ARG A 30 -10.19 -11.15 2.59
CA ARG A 30 -11.64 -11.41 2.67
C ARG A 30 -11.93 -12.87 3.00
N GLU A 31 -11.39 -13.80 2.22
CA GLU A 31 -11.66 -15.24 2.40
C GLU A 31 -11.09 -15.75 3.73
N SER A 32 -9.88 -15.35 4.10
CA SER A 32 -9.30 -15.73 5.40
C SER A 32 -10.05 -15.12 6.59
N SER A 33 -10.61 -13.92 6.45
CA SER A 33 -11.45 -13.33 7.50
C SER A 33 -12.74 -14.12 7.71
N LEU A 34 -13.34 -14.66 6.63
CA LEU A 34 -14.53 -15.52 6.72
C LEU A 34 -14.20 -16.82 7.48
N LEU A 35 -13.07 -17.45 7.17
CA LEU A 35 -12.58 -18.63 7.90
C LEU A 35 -12.27 -18.30 9.37
N GLY A 36 -11.70 -17.12 9.62
CA GLY A 36 -11.43 -16.64 10.98
C GLY A 36 -12.69 -16.41 11.80
N GLN A 37 -13.77 -15.91 11.18
CA GLN A 37 -15.07 -15.74 11.80
C GLN A 37 -15.75 -17.08 12.10
N ALA A 38 -15.56 -18.08 11.24
CA ALA A 38 -16.04 -19.44 11.47
C ALA A 38 -15.27 -20.18 12.58
N GLY A 39 -14.09 -19.68 12.97
CA GLY A 39 -13.23 -20.28 13.98
C GLY A 39 -12.27 -21.35 13.44
N ASP A 40 -12.20 -21.52 12.12
CA ASP A 40 -11.32 -22.51 11.48
C ASP A 40 -9.83 -22.11 11.58
N ILE A 41 -9.57 -20.79 11.62
CA ILE A 41 -8.24 -20.20 11.76
C ILE A 41 -8.28 -18.98 12.70
N PRO A 42 -7.14 -18.52 13.25
CA PRO A 42 -7.07 -17.21 13.91
C PRO A 42 -7.47 -16.07 12.97
N MET A 43 -8.05 -15.00 13.52
CA MET A 43 -8.41 -13.82 12.73
C MET A 43 -7.16 -13.23 12.05
N PRO A 44 -7.13 -13.13 10.71
CA PRO A 44 -5.97 -12.60 9.99
C PRO A 44 -5.82 -11.10 10.23
N GLN A 45 -4.57 -10.66 10.37
CA GLN A 45 -4.20 -9.27 10.56
C GLN A 45 -3.38 -8.77 9.37
N LEU A 46 -3.66 -7.55 8.91
CA LEU A 46 -2.83 -6.91 7.90
C LEU A 46 -1.58 -6.34 8.55
N VAL A 47 -0.44 -6.50 7.88
CA VAL A 47 0.81 -5.84 8.25
C VAL A 47 1.38 -5.04 7.09
N PHE A 48 2.20 -4.05 7.43
CA PHE A 48 3.01 -3.33 6.45
C PHE A 48 4.47 -3.31 6.91
N SER A 49 5.38 -3.30 5.94
CA SER A 49 6.81 -3.26 6.13
C SER A 49 7.34 -1.84 6.00
N HIS A 50 8.16 -1.41 6.96
CA HIS A 50 8.89 -0.16 6.91
C HIS A 50 10.16 -0.22 7.76
N ASN A 51 11.27 0.33 7.25
CA ASN A 51 12.57 0.28 7.93
C ASN A 51 12.89 -1.10 8.48
N GLU A 52 12.74 -2.12 7.62
CA GLU A 52 13.11 -3.51 7.93
C GLU A 52 12.27 -4.17 9.03
N LYS A 53 11.13 -3.58 9.41
CA LYS A 53 10.21 -4.13 10.41
C LYS A 53 8.79 -4.20 9.91
N PHE A 54 7.99 -5.08 10.49
CA PHE A 54 6.55 -5.11 10.30
C PHE A 54 5.81 -4.35 11.38
N TYR A 55 4.67 -3.80 11.00
CA TYR A 55 3.75 -3.09 11.86
C TYR A 55 2.33 -3.53 11.52
N GLU A 56 1.49 -3.69 12.54
CA GLU A 56 0.08 -3.99 12.35
C GLU A 56 -0.67 -2.81 11.75
N VAL A 57 -1.58 -3.10 10.83
CA VAL A 57 -2.43 -2.11 10.16
C VAL A 57 -3.72 -1.97 10.94
N ASP A 58 -3.85 -0.87 11.69
CA ASP A 58 -5.11 -0.54 12.37
C ASP A 58 -6.10 0.19 11.43
N ALA A 59 -7.31 0.43 11.93
CA ALA A 59 -8.38 1.11 11.18
C ALA A 59 -7.99 2.54 10.74
N ARG A 60 -7.19 3.25 11.53
CA ARG A 60 -6.73 4.60 11.22
C ARG A 60 -5.73 4.57 10.07
N LEU A 61 -4.80 3.63 10.11
CA LEU A 61 -3.76 3.40 9.11
C LEU A 61 -4.37 2.98 7.78
N LEU A 62 -5.36 2.10 7.81
CA LEU A 62 -6.15 1.71 6.65
C LEU A 62 -6.89 2.91 6.03
N ALA A 63 -7.47 3.80 6.84
CA ALA A 63 -8.15 5.00 6.36
C ALA A 63 -7.18 5.98 5.66
N GLU A 64 -5.95 6.13 6.17
CA GLU A 64 -4.92 6.99 5.55
C GLU A 64 -4.44 6.46 4.19
N PHE A 65 -4.22 5.15 4.09
CA PHE A 65 -3.91 4.52 2.81
C PHE A 65 -5.07 4.56 1.83
N SER A 66 -6.30 4.40 2.32
CA SER A 66 -7.52 4.52 1.49
C SER A 66 -7.66 5.93 0.88
N ARG A 67 -7.37 6.98 1.65
CA ARG A 67 -7.36 8.37 1.14
C ARG A 67 -6.30 8.57 0.06
N THR A 68 -5.10 8.02 0.27
CA THR A 68 -4.00 8.11 -0.71
C THR A 68 -4.35 7.36 -1.99
N SER A 69 -4.97 6.18 -1.85
CA SER A 69 -5.45 5.37 -2.97
C SER A 69 -6.57 6.06 -3.76
N ALA A 70 -7.53 6.68 -3.08
CA ALA A 70 -8.59 7.46 -3.71
C ALA A 70 -8.03 8.66 -4.50
N MET A 71 -7.03 9.35 -3.93
CA MET A 71 -6.32 10.42 -4.63
C MET A 71 -5.58 9.89 -5.86
N HIS A 72 -4.93 8.74 -5.78
CA HIS A 72 -4.26 8.10 -6.92
C HIS A 72 -5.24 7.71 -8.05
N ALA A 73 -6.43 7.22 -7.67
CA ALA A 73 -7.49 6.87 -8.62
C ALA A 73 -8.10 8.11 -9.30
N ASN A 74 -8.17 9.26 -8.61
CA ASN A 74 -8.76 10.50 -9.12
C ASN A 74 -7.94 11.75 -8.77
N VAL A 75 -6.72 11.84 -9.31
CA VAL A 75 -5.82 12.99 -9.06
C VAL A 75 -6.43 14.29 -9.53
N LEU A 76 -7.03 14.31 -10.72
CA LEU A 76 -7.61 15.53 -11.29
C LEU A 76 -8.80 16.03 -10.48
N GLY A 77 -9.60 15.13 -9.91
CA GLY A 77 -10.68 15.51 -8.99
C GLY A 77 -10.20 15.95 -7.61
N SER A 78 -8.94 15.71 -7.28
CA SER A 78 -8.31 16.15 -6.02
C SER A 78 -7.58 17.50 -6.16
N MET A 79 -7.61 18.12 -7.35
CA MET A 79 -6.95 19.40 -7.63
C MET A 79 -7.90 20.60 -7.45
N PRO A 80 -7.36 21.82 -7.26
CA PRO A 80 -8.19 23.02 -7.17
C PRO A 80 -9.15 23.17 -8.35
N PRO A 81 -10.37 23.70 -8.11
CA PRO A 81 -11.29 24.05 -9.18
C PRO A 81 -10.59 24.94 -10.21
N GLY A 82 -10.72 24.60 -11.49
CA GLY A 82 -10.11 25.35 -12.59
C GLY A 82 -8.75 24.85 -13.09
N TYR A 83 -8.01 24.03 -12.31
CA TYR A 83 -6.74 23.45 -12.79
C TYR A 83 -6.91 22.71 -14.12
N ARG A 84 -7.94 21.86 -14.20
CA ARG A 84 -8.23 21.07 -15.41
C ARG A 84 -8.53 21.97 -16.61
N GLY A 85 -9.18 23.11 -16.40
CA GLY A 85 -9.47 24.10 -17.44
C GLY A 85 -8.19 24.74 -17.97
N LEU A 86 -7.35 25.26 -17.07
CA LEU A 86 -6.06 25.88 -17.43
C LEU A 86 -5.12 24.89 -18.13
N ALA A 87 -4.95 23.69 -17.56
CA ALA A 87 -4.13 22.63 -18.14
C ALA A 87 -4.63 22.22 -19.54
N SER A 88 -5.95 22.13 -19.73
CA SER A 88 -6.54 21.83 -21.04
C SER A 88 -6.33 22.94 -22.06
N GLY A 89 -6.43 24.21 -21.65
CA GLY A 89 -6.12 25.36 -22.50
C GLY A 89 -4.67 25.34 -22.98
N LEU A 90 -3.72 25.21 -22.05
CA LEU A 90 -2.29 25.11 -22.36
C LEU A 90 -1.95 23.93 -23.27
N CYS A 91 -2.57 22.76 -23.04
CA CYS A 91 -2.36 21.58 -23.87
C CYS A 91 -2.98 21.68 -25.26
N ARG A 92 -4.04 22.50 -25.45
CA ARG A 92 -4.62 22.78 -26.77
C ARG A 92 -3.73 23.76 -27.54
N LEU A 93 -3.29 24.84 -26.90
CA LEU A 93 -2.46 25.87 -27.52
C LEU A 93 -1.08 25.35 -27.95
N SER A 94 -0.45 24.50 -27.14
CA SER A 94 0.88 23.97 -27.47
C SER A 94 0.89 22.81 -28.47
N GLY A 95 -0.26 22.15 -28.72
CA GLY A 95 -0.34 20.93 -29.55
C GLY A 95 0.46 19.72 -29.04
N SER A 96 1.18 19.84 -27.92
CA SER A 96 2.17 18.86 -27.48
C SER A 96 1.54 17.67 -26.76
N ARG A 97 1.76 16.47 -27.31
CA ARG A 97 1.36 15.21 -26.65
C ARG A 97 2.08 14.99 -25.32
N LYS A 98 3.32 15.48 -25.18
CA LYS A 98 4.10 15.36 -23.93
C LYS A 98 3.50 16.20 -22.81
N LEU A 99 3.13 17.46 -23.10
CA LEU A 99 2.48 18.35 -22.13
C LEU A 99 1.14 17.78 -21.68
N ARG A 100 0.34 17.26 -22.62
CA ARG A 100 -0.94 16.61 -22.30
C ARG A 100 -0.76 15.44 -21.34
N LYS A 101 0.22 14.57 -21.59
CA LYS A 101 0.51 13.44 -20.70
C LYS A 101 0.96 13.86 -19.30
N TRP A 102 1.66 14.98 -19.19
CA TRP A 102 2.17 15.50 -17.91
C TRP A 102 1.11 16.26 -17.09
N LEU A 103 0.34 17.16 -17.72
CA LEU A 103 -0.59 18.07 -17.05
C LEU A 103 -2.03 17.53 -16.97
N LEU A 104 -2.40 16.59 -17.83
CA LEU A 104 -3.72 15.94 -17.84
C LEU A 104 -3.57 14.42 -17.65
N PRO A 105 -3.11 13.99 -16.46
CA PRO A 105 -3.04 12.58 -16.10
C PRO A 105 -4.39 11.86 -16.26
N GLN A 106 -4.34 10.61 -16.70
CA GLN A 106 -5.49 9.70 -16.73
C GLN A 106 -5.46 8.77 -15.51
N ALA A 107 -6.55 8.04 -15.25
CA ALA A 107 -6.62 7.08 -14.16
C ALA A 107 -5.40 6.12 -14.20
N GLY A 108 -4.68 6.03 -13.08
CA GLY A 108 -3.46 5.21 -12.97
C GLY A 108 -2.17 5.82 -13.55
N HIS A 109 -2.21 7.02 -14.12
CA HIS A 109 -1.04 7.75 -14.61
C HIS A 109 -0.94 9.13 -13.98
N LEU A 110 -0.05 9.34 -13.02
CA LEU A 110 0.02 10.59 -12.24
C LEU A 110 0.61 11.80 -12.97
N GLY A 111 1.32 11.63 -14.08
CA GLY A 111 2.00 12.75 -14.76
C GLY A 111 2.92 13.55 -13.81
N ILE A 112 2.80 14.88 -13.82
CA ILE A 112 3.55 15.79 -12.93
C ILE A 112 3.29 15.53 -11.45
N PHE A 113 2.14 14.95 -11.11
CA PHE A 113 1.73 14.70 -9.72
C PHE A 113 2.41 13.48 -9.10
N LYS A 114 3.26 12.77 -9.84
CA LYS A 114 4.02 11.63 -9.32
C LYS A 114 4.91 12.04 -8.13
N LEU A 115 5.58 13.19 -8.22
CA LEU A 115 6.46 13.68 -7.17
C LEU A 115 5.72 13.99 -5.86
N PRO A 116 4.69 14.86 -5.83
CA PRO A 116 3.96 15.13 -4.59
C PRO A 116 3.29 13.88 -4.01
N HIS A 117 2.83 12.96 -4.87
CA HIS A 117 2.29 11.67 -4.43
C HIS A 117 3.35 10.81 -3.71
N SER A 118 4.53 10.64 -4.33
CA SER A 118 5.63 9.87 -3.73
C SER A 118 6.14 10.50 -2.43
N LEU A 119 6.17 11.83 -2.34
CA LEU A 119 6.52 12.55 -1.10
C LEU A 119 5.47 12.30 0.00
N ARG A 120 4.18 12.34 -0.36
CA ARG A 120 3.08 12.07 0.58
C ARG A 120 3.13 10.63 1.09
N GLU A 121 3.31 9.64 0.20
CA GLU A 121 3.50 8.24 0.61
C GLU A 121 4.70 8.08 1.55
N ALA A 122 5.83 8.71 1.23
CA ALA A 122 7.02 8.67 2.07
C ALA A 122 6.77 9.31 3.44
N ALA A 123 6.05 10.42 3.50
CA ALA A 123 5.66 11.09 4.74
C ALA A 123 4.72 10.23 5.59
N ILE A 124 3.73 9.56 4.97
CA ILE A 124 2.84 8.61 5.64
C ILE A 124 3.69 7.48 6.25
N ARG A 125 4.48 6.77 5.43
CA ARG A 125 5.34 5.66 5.92
C ARG A 125 6.24 6.08 7.08
N ARG A 126 6.92 7.24 6.97
CA ARG A 126 7.76 7.78 8.05
C ARG A 126 6.98 8.08 9.32
N ARG A 127 5.78 8.65 9.19
CA ARG A 127 4.93 8.94 10.35
C ARG A 127 4.48 7.65 11.02
N LEU A 128 4.12 6.62 10.24
CA LEU A 128 3.70 5.33 10.77
C LEU A 128 4.82 4.67 11.58
N GLY A 129 6.05 4.64 11.07
CA GLY A 129 7.20 4.10 11.80
C GLY A 129 7.56 4.86 13.09
N ARG A 130 7.02 6.08 13.30
CA ARG A 130 7.18 6.84 14.55
C ARG A 130 6.04 6.63 15.54
N GLN A 131 4.85 6.31 15.05
CA GLN A 131 3.62 6.26 15.86
C GLN A 131 3.26 4.85 16.29
N HIS A 132 3.74 3.83 15.57
CA HIS A 132 3.43 2.44 15.86
C HIS A 132 4.66 1.70 16.35
N THR A 133 4.45 0.84 17.34
CA THR A 133 5.47 -0.11 17.80
C THR A 133 5.63 -1.21 16.75
N PRO A 134 6.87 -1.60 16.42
CA PRO A 134 7.11 -2.76 15.57
C PRO A 134 6.46 -4.02 16.15
N LEU A 135 5.87 -4.83 15.28
CA LEU A 135 5.27 -6.09 15.64
C LEU A 135 6.34 -7.07 16.14
N GLN A 136 6.09 -7.67 17.30
CA GLN A 136 6.87 -8.78 17.80
C GLN A 136 6.17 -10.09 17.44
N PHE A 137 6.87 -10.92 16.70
CA PHE A 137 6.44 -12.24 16.29
C PHE A 137 6.76 -13.27 17.37
N ALA A 138 6.05 -14.38 17.33
CA ALA A 138 6.21 -15.50 18.25
C ALA A 138 6.26 -16.84 17.49
N PRO A 139 6.80 -17.89 18.12
CA PRO A 139 6.75 -19.24 17.59
C PRO A 139 5.31 -19.67 17.27
N GLY A 140 5.08 -20.12 16.03
CA GLY A 140 3.77 -20.56 15.57
C GLY A 140 2.90 -19.47 14.94
N ASP A 141 3.38 -18.23 14.84
CA ASP A 141 2.77 -17.24 13.95
C ASP A 141 3.04 -17.57 12.48
N LEU A 142 2.10 -17.22 11.62
CA LEU A 142 2.21 -17.31 10.16
C LEU A 142 2.24 -15.90 9.56
N LEU A 143 3.23 -15.61 8.73
CA LEU A 143 3.33 -14.39 7.93
C LEU A 143 3.28 -14.74 6.44
N LEU A 144 2.22 -14.28 5.79
CA LEU A 144 2.01 -14.39 4.35
C LEU A 144 2.56 -13.14 3.66
N LEU A 145 3.36 -13.32 2.61
CA LEU A 145 4.06 -12.26 1.88
C LEU A 145 3.61 -12.13 0.41
N PRO A 146 2.30 -12.00 0.13
CA PRO A 146 1.79 -12.03 -1.24
C PRO A 146 2.40 -10.93 -2.13
N ASP A 147 2.75 -9.79 -1.56
CA ASP A 147 3.26 -8.62 -2.25
C ASP A 147 4.78 -8.40 -2.15
N ALA A 148 5.54 -9.34 -1.59
CA ALA A 148 6.99 -9.21 -1.39
C ALA A 148 7.79 -8.87 -2.66
N TYR A 149 7.39 -9.39 -3.83
CA TYR A 149 8.07 -9.08 -5.08
C TYR A 149 7.68 -7.72 -5.67
N TRP A 150 6.57 -7.14 -5.22
CA TRP A 150 6.05 -5.88 -5.72
C TRP A 150 6.55 -4.67 -4.91
N VAL A 151 6.95 -4.86 -3.65
CA VAL A 151 7.50 -3.80 -2.79
C VAL A 151 8.77 -3.15 -3.35
N ASN A 152 9.53 -3.86 -4.19
CA ASN A 152 10.70 -3.31 -4.90
C ASN A 152 10.35 -2.07 -5.75
N ARG A 153 9.10 -1.99 -6.25
CA ARG A 153 8.61 -0.81 -7.00
C ARG A 153 8.50 0.45 -6.13
N LEU A 154 8.47 0.27 -4.81
CA LEU A 154 8.45 1.34 -3.82
C LEU A 154 9.87 1.68 -3.33
N ARG A 155 10.92 1.08 -3.92
CA ARG A 155 12.30 1.16 -3.42
C ARG A 155 12.40 0.72 -1.96
N SER A 156 11.61 -0.29 -1.60
CA SER A 156 11.55 -0.89 -0.28
C SER A 156 11.85 -2.37 -0.40
N ASN A 157 12.35 -2.97 0.69
CA ASN A 157 12.71 -4.37 0.76
C ASN A 157 12.05 -4.98 2.01
N VAL A 158 11.22 -6.00 1.80
CA VAL A 158 10.52 -6.70 2.89
C VAL A 158 11.34 -7.84 3.48
N TRP A 159 12.34 -8.35 2.74
CA TRP A 159 13.09 -9.54 3.12
C TRP A 159 13.86 -9.42 4.45
N PRO A 160 14.45 -8.27 4.81
CA PRO A 160 15.04 -8.07 6.14
C PRO A 160 14.00 -8.25 7.27
N ALA A 161 12.81 -7.68 7.09
CA ALA A 161 11.71 -7.81 8.06
C ALA A 161 11.23 -9.27 8.16
N ALA A 162 11.15 -9.97 7.03
CA ALA A 162 10.78 -11.39 6.99
C ALA A 162 11.84 -12.28 7.65
N ALA A 163 13.12 -11.95 7.49
CA ALA A 163 14.22 -12.65 8.14
C ALA A 163 14.18 -12.43 9.67
N GLU A 164 13.90 -11.21 10.13
CA GLU A 164 13.69 -10.91 11.55
C GLU A 164 12.50 -11.70 12.12
N ALA A 165 11.36 -11.71 11.43
CA ALA A 165 10.18 -12.49 11.83
C ALA A 165 10.48 -14.00 11.92
N ARG A 166 11.23 -14.53 10.94
CA ARG A 166 11.67 -15.93 10.95
C ARG A 166 12.60 -16.24 12.13
N ALA A 167 13.52 -15.33 12.45
CA ALA A 167 14.42 -15.47 13.59
C ALA A 167 13.65 -15.49 14.94
N GLN A 168 12.50 -14.82 15.01
CA GLN A 168 11.58 -14.85 16.16
C GLN A 168 10.68 -16.11 16.20
N GLY A 169 10.78 -17.00 15.21
CA GLY A 169 10.07 -18.28 15.18
C GLY A 169 8.80 -18.30 14.32
N SER A 170 8.54 -17.25 13.53
CA SER A 170 7.42 -17.25 12.57
C SER A 170 7.66 -18.14 11.36
N TRP A 171 6.56 -18.66 10.84
CA TRP A 171 6.50 -19.33 9.55
C TRP A 171 6.27 -18.27 8.47
N ILE A 172 7.11 -18.28 7.44
CA ILE A 172 7.06 -17.31 6.34
C ILE A 172 6.60 -18.04 5.08
N ALA A 173 5.56 -17.54 4.42
CA ALA A 173 5.02 -18.09 3.19
C ALA A 173 4.71 -17.01 2.14
#